data_AF-A0A358CQJ6-F1
#
_entry.id   AF-A0A358CQJ6-F1
#
_cell.length_a   1.000
_cell.length_b   1.000
_cell.length_c   1.000
_cell.angle_alpha   90.00
_cell.angle_beta   90.00
_cell.angle_gamma   90.00
#
_symmetry.space_group_name_H-M   'P 1'
#
loop_
_entity.id
_entity.type
_entity.pdbx_description
1 polymer ?
#
loop_
_entity_poly.entity_id
_entity_poly.type
_entity_poly.pdbx_seq_one_letter_code
_entity_poly.pdbx_strand_id
1 'polypeptide(L)'
;PQLSFPGEMFPSTGLGILLIVLGEFILGLILGMLVHFLFSAVQFGGQIIGFQMGFAMVNVVDPITGVSNAITAHFLYMCTMLTFLVLNGHLALLNALSLSFEYIPPGGLLLTPAVSNSVLEFSNLMFVLAIKIAAPIMAALFLVDLSLALISRAAPQMHVLVLGFPIKISVGFFFLAFIFTTMSIYVTDFLREIELIFRTIMKAGSPGDF
;
A
#
# COMPACT_ATOMS: atom_id res chain seq x y z
N PRO A 1 -5.00 24.60 -17.21
CA PRO A 1 -6.10 23.66 -17.46
C PRO A 1 -7.09 24.23 -18.49
N GLN A 2 -7.30 23.52 -19.60
CA GLN A 2 -8.34 23.85 -20.58
C GLN A 2 -9.61 23.05 -20.23
N LEU A 3 -10.77 23.68 -20.29
CA LEU A 3 -12.05 23.00 -20.04
C LEU A 3 -12.36 22.03 -21.17
N SER A 4 -12.99 20.89 -20.85
CA SER A 4 -13.40 19.89 -21.84
C SER A 4 -14.54 20.37 -22.74
N PHE A 5 -15.20 21.46 -22.33
CA PHE A 5 -16.33 22.06 -23.03
C PHE A 5 -16.08 23.54 -23.32
N PRO A 6 -16.63 24.07 -24.43
CA PRO A 6 -16.74 25.51 -24.67
C PRO A 6 -17.47 26.19 -23.49
N GLY A 7 -17.05 27.39 -23.10
CA GLY A 7 -17.66 28.14 -21.99
C GLY A 7 -19.17 28.43 -22.14
N GLU A 8 -19.73 28.22 -23.34
CA GLU A 8 -21.16 28.32 -23.63
C GLU A 8 -21.99 27.11 -23.13
N MET A 9 -21.35 25.97 -22.87
CA MET A 9 -21.99 24.75 -22.36
C MET A 9 -21.89 24.59 -20.84
N PHE A 10 -21.44 25.63 -20.12
CA PHE A 10 -21.38 25.59 -18.67
C PHE A 10 -22.80 25.38 -18.11
N PRO A 11 -23.04 24.34 -17.29
CA PRO A 11 -24.39 24.09 -16.78
C PRO A 11 -24.85 25.30 -15.96
N SER A 12 -25.92 25.95 -16.40
CA SER A 12 -26.55 27.07 -15.67
C SER A 12 -27.31 26.60 -14.43
N THR A 13 -27.54 25.29 -14.33
CA THR A 13 -28.19 24.61 -13.21
C THR A 13 -27.17 24.16 -12.16
N GLY A 14 -27.40 24.49 -10.88
CA GLY A 14 -26.52 24.07 -9.78
C GLY A 14 -26.30 22.56 -9.68
N LEU A 15 -27.24 21.75 -10.17
CA LEU A 15 -27.13 20.29 -10.25
C LEU A 15 -26.05 19.83 -11.26
N GLY A 16 -25.90 20.54 -12.39
CA GLY A 16 -24.85 20.22 -13.36
C GLY A 16 -23.44 20.55 -12.85
N ILE A 17 -23.31 21.66 -12.11
CA ILE A 17 -22.06 22.02 -11.42
C ILE A 17 -21.73 20.97 -10.35
N LEU A 18 -22.72 20.53 -9.56
CA LEU A 18 -22.54 19.48 -8.56
C LEU A 18 -22.04 18.17 -9.17
N LEU A 19 -22.59 17.74 -10.32
CA LEU A 19 -22.16 16.54 -11.02
C LEU A 19 -20.71 16.63 -11.52
N ILE A 20 -20.31 17.79 -12.06
CA ILE A 20 -18.91 18.02 -12.48
C ILE A 20 -17.98 17.95 -11.27
N VAL A 21 -18.32 18.61 -10.17
CA VAL A 21 -17.52 18.59 -8.93
C VAL A 21 -17.42 17.17 -8.35
N LEU A 22 -18.51 16.39 -8.38
CA LEU A 22 -18.49 14.99 -7.96
C LEU A 22 -17.57 14.14 -8.85
N GLY A 23 -17.56 14.38 -10.16
CA GLY A 23 -16.63 13.72 -11.10
C GLY A 23 -15.17 13.99 -10.74
N GLU A 24 -14.80 15.26 -10.53
CA GLU A 24 -13.46 15.66 -10.10
C GLU A 24 -13.09 15.05 -8.73
N PHE A 25 -14.03 15.00 -7.80
CA PHE A 25 -13.82 14.39 -6.50
C PHE A 25 -13.51 12.89 -6.61
N ILE A 26 -14.25 12.16 -7.46
CA ILE A 26 -14.01 10.74 -7.71
C ILE A 26 -12.64 10.53 -8.36
N LEU A 27 -12.24 11.39 -9.31
CA LEU A 27 -10.91 11.32 -9.90
C LEU A 27 -9.83 11.48 -8.84
N GLY A 28 -9.92 12.53 -8.03
CA GLY A 28 -8.99 12.77 -6.93
C GLY A 28 -8.93 11.60 -5.95
N LEU A 29 -10.07 10.96 -5.67
CA LEU A 29 -10.15 9.78 -4.81
C LEU A 29 -9.42 8.58 -5.45
N ILE A 30 -9.64 8.31 -6.73
CA ILE A 30 -8.94 7.24 -7.46
C ILE A 30 -7.42 7.47 -7.38
N LEU A 31 -6.96 8.68 -7.68
CA LEU A 31 -5.53 9.00 -7.64
C LEU A 31 -4.93 8.88 -6.23
N GLY A 32 -5.64 9.38 -5.22
CA GLY A 32 -5.22 9.26 -3.82
C GLY A 32 -5.17 7.81 -3.34
N MET A 33 -6.11 6.98 -3.80
CA MET A 33 -6.19 5.57 -3.43
C MET A 33 -4.98 4.78 -3.96
N LEU A 34 -4.47 5.10 -5.16
CA LEU A 34 -3.27 4.47 -5.71
C LEU A 34 -2.05 4.64 -4.79
N VAL A 35 -1.85 5.85 -4.27
CA VAL A 35 -0.76 6.11 -3.33
C VAL A 35 -1.04 5.48 -1.97
N HIS A 36 -2.31 5.49 -1.52
CA HIS A 36 -2.69 4.82 -0.29
C HIS A 36 -2.35 3.32 -0.31
N PHE A 37 -2.55 2.64 -1.45
CA PHE A 37 -2.22 1.23 -1.60
C PHE A 37 -0.76 0.91 -1.33
N LEU A 38 0.21 1.79 -1.64
CA LEU A 38 1.61 1.58 -1.28
C LEU A 38 1.77 1.37 0.23
N PHE A 39 1.23 2.32 0.99
CA PHE A 39 1.37 2.35 2.42
C PHE A 39 0.59 1.21 3.06
N SER A 40 -0.61 0.93 2.56
CA SER A 40 -1.41 -0.22 2.99
C SER A 40 -0.69 -1.55 2.72
N ALA A 41 -0.02 -1.71 1.58
CA ALA A 41 0.72 -2.92 1.24
C ALA A 41 1.85 -3.19 2.25
N VAL A 42 2.66 -2.16 2.51
CA VAL A 42 3.78 -2.29 3.46
C VAL A 42 3.27 -2.50 4.90
N GLN A 43 2.20 -1.79 5.28
CA GLN A 43 1.57 -1.97 6.58
C GLN A 43 1.02 -3.39 6.76
N PHE A 44 0.34 -3.93 5.73
CA PHE A 44 -0.17 -5.29 5.76
C PHE A 44 0.96 -6.33 5.85
N GLY A 45 2.02 -6.17 5.06
CA GLY A 45 3.22 -7.00 5.18
C GLY A 45 3.83 -6.95 6.59
N GLY A 46 3.91 -5.75 7.19
CA GLY A 46 4.36 -5.56 8.55
C GLY A 46 3.46 -6.18 9.62
N GLN A 47 2.14 -6.21 9.39
CA GLN A 47 1.21 -6.92 10.28
C GLN A 47 1.45 -8.42 10.25
N ILE A 48 1.65 -9.01 9.06
CA ILE A 48 1.96 -10.45 8.91
C ILE A 48 3.24 -10.79 9.67
N ILE A 49 4.29 -9.99 9.49
CA ILE A 49 5.57 -10.17 10.19
C ILE A 49 5.38 -10.10 11.71
N GLY A 50 4.69 -9.06 12.20
CA GLY A 50 4.45 -8.88 13.64
C GLY A 50 3.62 -10.01 14.24
N PHE A 51 2.64 -10.54 13.49
CA PHE A 51 1.88 -11.71 13.88
C PHE A 51 2.79 -12.93 14.05
N GLN A 52 3.70 -13.17 13.10
CA GLN A 52 4.57 -14.34 13.11
C GLN A 52 5.70 -14.26 14.16
N MET A 53 6.17 -13.05 14.49
CA MET A 53 7.06 -12.81 15.63
C MET A 53 6.39 -13.10 16.98
N GLY A 54 5.06 -13.18 17.03
CA GLY A 54 4.29 -13.45 18.24
C GLY A 54 3.75 -12.20 18.95
N PHE A 55 3.86 -11.01 18.34
CA PHE A 55 3.27 -9.79 18.93
C PHE A 55 1.74 -9.82 19.00
N ALA A 56 1.09 -10.69 18.21
CA ALA A 56 -0.35 -10.89 18.30
C ALA A 56 -0.82 -11.46 19.65
N MET A 57 0.04 -12.19 20.37
CA MET A 57 -0.28 -12.68 21.73
C MET A 57 -0.32 -11.53 22.75
N VAL A 58 0.46 -10.46 22.56
CA VAL A 58 0.43 -9.27 23.44
C VAL A 58 -0.93 -8.58 23.36
N ASN A 59 -1.54 -8.55 22.16
CA ASN A 59 -2.88 -7.98 21.95
C ASN A 59 -4.01 -8.79 22.63
N VAL A 60 -3.78 -10.07 22.92
CA VAL A 60 -4.72 -10.91 23.69
C VAL A 60 -4.58 -10.67 25.19
N VAL A 61 -3.37 -10.31 25.66
CA VAL A 61 -3.06 -10.10 27.08
C VAL A 61 -3.50 -8.72 27.57
N ASP A 62 -3.49 -7.69 26.71
CA ASP A 62 -4.04 -6.36 27.02
C ASP A 62 -4.91 -5.79 25.88
N PRO A 63 -6.21 -6.16 25.85
CA PRO A 63 -7.16 -5.60 24.89
C PRO A 63 -7.59 -4.16 25.23
N ILE A 64 -7.22 -3.59 26.38
CA ILE A 64 -7.70 -2.29 26.88
C ILE A 64 -7.05 -1.14 26.10
N THR A 65 -5.82 -1.33 25.62
CA THR A 65 -5.12 -0.32 24.82
C THR A 65 -5.59 -0.23 23.37
N GLY A 66 -6.35 -1.22 22.88
CA GLY A 66 -6.91 -1.21 21.52
C GLY A 66 -5.87 -1.16 20.39
N VAL A 67 -4.60 -1.44 20.68
CA VAL A 67 -3.52 -1.40 19.68
C VAL A 67 -3.60 -2.62 18.75
N SER A 68 -4.54 -2.55 17.81
CA SER A 68 -4.76 -3.56 16.78
C SER A 68 -3.60 -3.64 15.77
N ASN A 69 -2.79 -2.58 15.64
CA ASN A 69 -1.67 -2.55 14.73
C ASN A 69 -0.40 -3.11 15.37
N ALA A 70 0.15 -4.17 14.78
CA ALA A 70 1.46 -4.68 15.15
C ALA A 70 2.50 -3.55 15.15
N ILE A 71 3.35 -3.48 16.18
CA ILE A 71 4.43 -2.49 16.31
C ILE A 71 5.29 -2.46 15.04
N THR A 72 5.55 -3.63 14.47
CA THR A 72 6.26 -3.82 13.21
C THR A 72 5.57 -3.14 12.02
N ALA A 73 4.24 -3.19 11.95
CA ALA A 73 3.47 -2.56 10.88
C ALA A 73 3.57 -1.03 10.93
N HIS A 74 3.47 -0.46 12.14
CA HIS A 74 3.60 0.97 12.33
C HIS A 74 5.04 1.45 12.04
N PHE A 75 6.03 0.69 12.49
CA PHE A 75 7.44 0.97 12.21
C PHE A 75 7.75 0.95 10.71
N LEU A 76 7.33 -0.09 9.99
CA LEU A 76 7.50 -0.17 8.54
C LEU A 76 6.74 0.93 7.80
N TYR A 77 5.54 1.31 8.26
CA TYR A 77 4.81 2.45 7.71
C TYR A 77 5.62 3.75 7.82
N MET A 78 6.18 4.05 9.00
CA MET A 78 7.01 5.24 9.21
C MET A 78 8.26 5.23 8.31
N CYS A 79 8.94 4.09 8.21
CA CYS A 79 10.09 3.95 7.31
C CYS A 79 9.70 4.11 5.83
N THR A 80 8.53 3.63 5.43
CA THR A 80 8.01 3.80 4.06
C THR A 80 7.79 5.26 3.77
N MET A 81 7.17 5.97 4.70
CA MET A 81 6.89 7.40 4.58
C MET A 81 8.16 8.22 4.46
N LEU A 82 9.18 7.94 5.28
CA LEU A 82 10.49 8.61 5.17
C LEU A 82 11.16 8.29 3.83
N THR A 83 11.16 7.03 3.40
CA THR A 83 11.75 6.61 2.11
C THR A 83 11.04 7.27 0.94
N PHE A 84 9.71 7.35 0.99
CA PHE A 84 8.87 8.01 -0.01
C PHE A 84 9.18 9.52 -0.10
N LEU A 85 9.39 10.19 1.03
CA LEU A 85 9.80 11.60 1.04
C LEU A 85 11.20 11.80 0.46
N VAL A 86 12.17 10.96 0.82
CA VAL A 86 13.55 11.02 0.30
C VAL A 86 13.59 10.80 -1.22
N LEU A 87 12.75 9.91 -1.73
CA LEU A 87 12.62 9.65 -3.17
C LEU A 87 11.79 10.72 -3.91
N ASN A 88 11.40 11.81 -3.25
CA ASN A 88 10.54 12.86 -3.81
C ASN A 88 9.20 12.33 -4.33
N GLY A 89 8.67 11.25 -3.75
CA GLY A 89 7.40 10.66 -4.16
C GLY A 89 6.22 11.64 -4.06
N HIS A 90 6.30 12.60 -3.14
CA HIS A 90 5.32 13.68 -3.01
C HIS A 90 5.33 14.64 -4.22
N LEU A 91 6.50 14.95 -4.80
CA LEU A 91 6.56 15.70 -6.06
C LEU A 91 6.03 14.88 -7.23
N ALA A 92 6.32 13.57 -7.25
CA ALA A 92 5.77 12.67 -8.27
C ALA A 92 4.24 12.64 -8.24
N LEU A 93 3.62 12.62 -7.04
CA LEU A 93 2.18 12.72 -6.87
C LEU A 93 1.62 14.06 -7.40
N LEU A 94 2.26 15.18 -7.09
CA LEU A 94 1.82 16.51 -7.56
C LEU A 94 1.95 16.63 -9.09
N ASN A 95 3.04 16.10 -9.66
CA ASN A 95 3.23 16.05 -11.11
C ASN A 95 2.17 15.16 -11.78
N ALA A 96 1.87 14.00 -11.19
CA ALA A 96 0.79 13.13 -11.68
C ALA A 96 -0.55 13.88 -11.64
N LEU A 97 -0.91 14.52 -10.53
CA LEU A 97 -2.13 15.31 -10.42
C LEU A 97 -2.20 16.42 -11.50
N SER A 98 -1.10 17.13 -11.74
CA SER A 98 -1.03 18.15 -12.80
C SER A 98 -1.27 17.56 -14.19
N LEU A 99 -0.64 16.41 -14.49
CA LEU A 99 -0.82 15.72 -15.76
C LEU A 99 -2.26 15.23 -15.92
N SER A 100 -2.93 14.80 -14.85
CA SER A 100 -4.34 14.37 -14.90
C SER A 100 -5.26 15.39 -15.55
N PHE A 101 -5.04 16.69 -15.30
CA PHE A 101 -5.85 17.76 -15.90
C PHE A 101 -5.56 18.01 -17.38
N GLU A 102 -4.45 17.50 -17.91
CA GLU A 102 -4.14 17.55 -19.34
C GLU A 102 -4.83 16.42 -20.11
N TYR A 103 -4.92 15.23 -19.52
CA TYR A 103 -5.50 14.05 -20.18
C TYR A 103 -7.03 13.94 -20.00
N ILE A 104 -7.53 14.28 -18.81
CA ILE A 104 -8.96 14.28 -18.48
C ILE A 104 -9.34 15.73 -18.16
N PRO A 105 -9.79 16.50 -19.16
CA PRO A 105 -10.14 17.89 -18.93
C PRO A 105 -11.39 18.00 -18.03
N PRO A 106 -11.52 19.08 -17.24
CA PRO A 106 -12.52 19.16 -16.18
C PRO A 106 -13.96 19.01 -16.67
N GLY A 107 -14.71 18.08 -16.06
CA GLY A 107 -16.07 17.73 -16.49
C GLY A 107 -16.15 16.67 -17.60
N GLY A 108 -15.02 16.19 -18.11
CA GLY A 108 -14.94 15.08 -19.07
C GLY A 108 -14.86 13.69 -18.43
N LEU A 109 -15.12 13.56 -17.13
CA LEU A 109 -14.92 12.29 -16.43
C LEU A 109 -15.92 11.23 -16.90
N LEU A 110 -15.45 10.31 -17.73
CA LEU A 110 -16.17 9.09 -18.08
C LEU A 110 -15.66 7.97 -17.18
N LEU A 111 -16.52 7.47 -16.29
CA LEU A 111 -16.27 6.22 -15.57
C LEU A 111 -16.35 5.05 -16.55
N THR A 112 -15.28 4.83 -17.31
CA THR A 112 -15.17 3.70 -18.23
C THR A 112 -14.83 2.41 -17.46
N PRO A 113 -15.27 1.23 -17.94
CA PRO A 113 -14.87 -0.06 -17.37
C PRO A 113 -13.35 -0.24 -17.25
N ALA A 114 -12.59 0.41 -18.13
CA ALA A 114 -11.13 0.42 -18.08
C ALA A 114 -10.58 1.03 -16.78
N VAL A 115 -11.16 2.12 -16.28
CA VAL A 115 -10.75 2.75 -15.01
C VAL A 115 -11.00 1.82 -13.83
N SER A 116 -12.16 1.16 -13.82
CA SER A 116 -12.51 0.16 -12.79
C SER A 116 -11.56 -1.03 -12.79
N ASN A 117 -11.23 -1.56 -13.98
CA ASN A 117 -10.29 -2.67 -14.14
C ASN A 117 -8.88 -2.29 -13.65
N SER A 118 -8.41 -1.08 -13.95
CA SER A 118 -7.11 -0.62 -13.46
C SER A 118 -7.06 -0.53 -11.93
N VAL A 119 -8.13 -0.04 -11.29
CA VAL A 119 -8.21 -0.02 -9.81
C VAL A 119 -8.14 -1.42 -9.21
N LEU A 120 -8.83 -2.40 -9.81
CA LEU A 120 -8.78 -3.79 -9.38
C LEU A 120 -7.39 -4.40 -9.54
N GLU A 121 -6.72 -4.10 -10.66
CA GLU A 121 -5.34 -4.53 -10.92
C GLU A 121 -4.37 -3.98 -9.86
N PHE A 122 -4.54 -2.72 -9.46
CA PHE A 122 -3.75 -2.11 -8.38
C PHE A 122 -3.97 -2.76 -7.02
N SER A 123 -5.21 -3.11 -6.69
CA SER A 123 -5.51 -3.86 -5.47
C SER A 123 -4.75 -5.19 -5.45
N ASN A 124 -4.68 -5.89 -6.59
CA ASN A 124 -3.90 -7.12 -6.70
C ASN A 124 -2.39 -6.87 -6.50
N LEU A 125 -1.82 -5.83 -7.13
CA LEU A 125 -0.41 -5.46 -6.95
C LEU A 125 -0.08 -5.15 -5.49
N MET A 126 -0.99 -4.50 -4.75
CA MET A 126 -0.83 -4.25 -3.31
C MET A 126 -0.65 -5.56 -2.53
N PHE A 127 -1.51 -6.56 -2.75
CA PHE A 127 -1.41 -7.85 -2.07
C PHE A 127 -0.11 -8.57 -2.41
N VAL A 128 0.27 -8.58 -3.69
CA VAL A 128 1.52 -9.20 -4.15
C VAL A 128 2.72 -8.54 -3.48
N LEU A 129 2.76 -7.20 -3.43
CA LEU A 129 3.83 -6.45 -2.78
C LEU A 129 3.90 -6.75 -1.28
N ALA A 130 2.76 -6.76 -0.58
CA ALA A 130 2.70 -7.08 0.85
C ALA A 130 3.26 -8.48 1.14
N ILE A 131 2.87 -9.48 0.34
CA ILE A 131 3.36 -10.86 0.47
C ILE A 131 4.86 -10.92 0.16
N LYS A 132 5.35 -10.25 -0.89
CA LYS A 132 6.79 -10.20 -1.22
C LYS A 132 7.63 -9.63 -0.07
N ILE A 133 7.13 -8.60 0.62
CA ILE A 133 7.80 -8.00 1.78
C ILE A 133 7.81 -8.99 2.96
N ALA A 134 6.69 -9.65 3.23
CA ALA A 134 6.58 -10.59 4.34
C ALA A 134 7.33 -11.92 4.11
N ALA A 135 7.32 -12.43 2.88
CA ALA A 135 7.81 -13.75 2.49
C ALA A 135 9.18 -14.16 3.06
N PRO A 136 10.27 -13.36 2.93
CA PRO A 136 11.57 -13.77 3.44
C PRO A 136 11.58 -13.94 4.97
N ILE A 137 10.88 -13.07 5.70
CA ILE A 137 10.76 -13.17 7.15
C ILE A 137 9.85 -14.32 7.54
N MET A 138 8.73 -14.50 6.84
CA MET A 138 7.82 -15.63 7.08
C MET A 138 8.56 -16.97 6.93
N ALA A 139 9.37 -17.12 5.88
CA ALA A 139 10.16 -18.32 5.65
C ALA A 139 11.19 -18.54 6.77
N ALA A 140 11.91 -17.49 7.19
CA ALA A 140 12.88 -17.58 8.28
C ALA A 140 12.21 -17.96 9.61
N LEU A 141 11.09 -17.31 9.96
CA LEU A 141 10.36 -17.58 11.19
C LEU A 141 9.68 -18.96 11.17
N PHE A 142 9.24 -19.43 10.00
CA PHE A 142 8.73 -20.79 9.83
C PHE A 142 9.81 -21.84 10.15
N LEU A 143 11.06 -21.62 9.73
CA LEU A 143 12.18 -22.50 10.11
C LEU A 143 12.49 -22.45 11.61
N VAL A 144 12.35 -21.28 12.23
CA VAL A 144 12.46 -21.14 13.69
C VAL A 144 11.34 -21.92 14.38
N ASP A 145 10.10 -21.83 13.90
CA ASP A 145 8.96 -22.59 14.42
C ASP A 145 9.19 -24.10 14.34
N LEU A 146 9.67 -24.58 13.19
CA LEU A 146 10.02 -25.98 13.00
C LEU A 146 11.12 -26.42 13.96
N SER A 147 12.15 -25.59 14.14
CA SER A 147 13.26 -25.86 15.06
C SER A 147 12.78 -25.93 16.52
N LEU A 148 11.94 -24.99 16.94
CA LEU A 148 11.35 -24.97 18.29
C LEU A 148 10.44 -26.17 18.53
N ALA A 149 9.64 -26.58 17.53
CA ALA A 149 8.79 -27.76 17.61
C ALA A 149 9.60 -29.05 17.80
N LEU A 150 10.72 -29.19 17.08
CA LEU A 150 11.63 -30.33 17.24
C LEU A 150 12.28 -30.35 18.63
N ILE A 151 12.70 -29.18 19.13
CA ILE A 151 13.26 -29.05 20.48
C ILE A 151 12.21 -29.40 21.55
N SER A 152 10.96 -28.96 21.37
CA SER A 152 9.86 -29.30 22.30
C SER A 152 9.63 -30.80 22.39
N ARG A 153 9.84 -31.54 21.29
CA ARG A 153 9.75 -33.01 21.29
C ARG A 153 10.97 -33.66 21.95
N ALA A 154 12.16 -33.10 21.75
CA ALA A 154 13.41 -33.65 22.27
C ALA A 154 13.61 -33.39 23.78
N ALA A 155 13.19 -32.22 24.28
CA ALA A 155 13.30 -31.81 25.66
C ALA A 155 11.98 -31.22 26.18
N PRO A 156 11.01 -32.08 26.59
CA PRO A 156 9.68 -31.65 27.02
C PRO A 156 9.66 -30.79 28.29
N GLN A 157 10.72 -30.88 29.09
CA GLN A 157 10.91 -30.09 30.31
C GLN A 157 11.26 -28.62 30.01
N MET A 158 11.64 -28.30 28.76
CA MET A 158 12.03 -26.96 28.38
C MET A 158 10.76 -26.13 28.12
N HIS A 159 10.65 -24.96 28.75
CA HIS A 159 9.56 -24.01 28.48
C HIS A 159 9.76 -23.34 27.12
N VAL A 160 9.50 -24.07 26.03
CA VAL A 160 9.75 -23.64 24.65
C VAL A 160 9.03 -22.33 24.30
N LEU A 161 7.88 -22.05 24.93
CA LEU A 161 7.18 -20.78 24.77
C LEU A 161 8.03 -19.59 25.26
N VAL A 162 8.68 -19.73 26.42
CA VAL A 162 9.49 -18.66 27.05
C VAL A 162 10.75 -18.36 26.24
N LEU A 163 11.36 -19.39 25.65
CA LEU A 163 12.53 -19.25 24.78
C LEU A 163 12.17 -18.88 23.33
N GLY A 164 10.99 -19.29 22.86
CA GLY A 164 10.56 -19.11 21.48
C GLY A 164 10.32 -17.66 21.10
N PHE A 165 9.67 -16.87 21.96
CA PHE A 165 9.41 -15.45 21.67
C PHE A 165 10.70 -14.64 21.51
N PRO A 166 11.67 -14.66 22.45
CA PRO A 166 12.93 -13.95 22.26
C PRO A 166 13.69 -14.33 20.99
N ILE A 167 13.70 -15.63 20.65
CA ILE A 167 14.37 -16.13 19.43
C ILE A 167 13.66 -15.63 18.18
N LYS A 168 12.33 -15.75 18.10
CA LYS A 168 11.53 -15.26 16.97
C LYS A 168 11.68 -13.77 16.77
N ILE A 169 11.62 -12.98 17.85
CA ILE A 169 11.80 -11.53 17.79
C ILE A 169 13.20 -11.20 17.27
N SER A 170 14.25 -11.85 17.79
CA SER A 170 15.64 -11.61 17.37
C SER A 170 15.86 -11.92 15.88
N VAL A 171 15.40 -13.09 15.42
CA VAL A 171 15.49 -13.49 14.01
C VAL A 171 14.65 -12.56 13.14
N GLY A 172 13.44 -12.22 13.58
CA GLY A 172 12.56 -11.31 12.87
C GLY A 172 13.19 -9.94 12.65
N PHE A 173 13.75 -9.32 13.69
CA PHE A 173 14.44 -8.03 13.58
C PHE A 173 15.70 -8.13 12.72
N PHE A 174 16.45 -9.23 12.81
CA PHE A 174 17.60 -9.48 11.95
C PHE A 174 17.22 -9.45 10.46
N PHE A 175 16.17 -10.17 10.06
CA PHE A 175 15.70 -10.16 8.68
C PHE A 175 15.02 -8.83 8.28
N LEU A 176 14.39 -8.14 9.24
CA LEU A 176 13.79 -6.82 8.99
C LEU A 176 14.86 -5.77 8.65
N ALA A 177 16.08 -5.89 9.19
CA ALA A 177 17.20 -5.05 8.80
C ALA A 177 17.54 -5.18 7.29
N PHE A 178 17.44 -6.39 6.72
CA PHE A 178 17.63 -6.59 5.28
C PHE A 178 16.49 -5.96 4.46
N ILE A 179 15.26 -5.98 4.97
CA ILE A 179 14.12 -5.31 4.31
C ILE A 179 14.39 -3.83 4.12
N PHE A 180 15.04 -3.14 5.05
CA PHE A 180 15.34 -1.71 4.88
C PHE A 180 16.20 -1.41 3.65
N THR A 181 17.16 -2.29 3.34
CA THR A 181 18.00 -2.13 2.15
C THR A 181 17.17 -2.33 0.89
N THR A 182 16.28 -3.32 0.88
CA THR A 182 15.42 -3.64 -0.28
C THR A 182 14.22 -2.69 -0.40
N MET A 183 13.85 -2.00 0.67
CA MET A 183 12.68 -1.13 0.70
C MET A 183 12.76 0.01 -0.32
N SER A 184 13.94 0.62 -0.45
CA SER A 184 14.15 1.69 -1.43
C SER A 184 13.89 1.22 -2.86
N ILE A 185 14.28 -0.03 -3.17
CA ILE A 185 14.03 -0.65 -4.47
C ILE A 185 12.53 -0.83 -4.68
N TYR A 186 11.83 -1.43 -3.71
CA TYR A 186 10.38 -1.65 -3.82
C TYR A 186 9.57 -0.37 -3.94
N VAL A 187 9.93 0.68 -3.19
CA VAL A 187 9.25 1.98 -3.29
C VAL A 187 9.53 2.63 -4.66
N THR A 188 10.75 2.50 -5.18
CA THR A 188 11.12 3.05 -6.50
C THR A 188 10.39 2.32 -7.63
N ASP A 189 10.35 0.99 -7.58
CA ASP A 189 9.62 0.17 -8.57
C ASP A 189 8.13 0.49 -8.54
N PHE A 190 7.56 0.63 -7.34
CA PHE A 190 6.17 1.02 -7.20
C PHE A 190 5.89 2.43 -7.75
N LEU A 191 6.76 3.40 -7.51
CA LEU A 191 6.62 4.76 -8.07
C LEU A 191 6.62 4.73 -9.62
N ARG A 192 7.44 3.87 -10.22
CA ARG A 192 7.48 3.68 -11.68
C ARG A 192 6.21 3.02 -12.21
N GLU A 193 5.73 1.98 -11.53
CA GLU A 193 4.48 1.31 -11.90
C GLU A 193 3.28 2.25 -11.79
N ILE A 194 3.22 3.08 -10.74
CA ILE A 194 2.20 4.13 -10.63
C ILE A 194 2.25 5.04 -11.84
N GLU A 195 3.42 5.55 -12.24
CA GLU A 195 3.49 6.50 -13.37
C GLU A 195 3.00 5.88 -14.68
N LEU A 196 3.36 4.62 -14.94
CA LEU A 196 2.93 3.89 -16.13
C LEU A 196 1.42 3.68 -16.15
N ILE A 197 0.85 3.21 -15.05
CA ILE A 197 -0.59 2.90 -15.01
C ILE A 197 -1.41 4.18 -14.90
N PHE A 198 -0.90 5.23 -14.27
CA PHE A 198 -1.51 6.55 -14.27
C PHE A 198 -1.68 7.05 -15.71
N ARG A 199 -0.64 6.89 -16.55
CA ARG A 199 -0.76 7.16 -18.00
C ARG A 199 -1.79 6.27 -18.69
N THR A 200 -1.90 5.00 -18.32
CA THR A 200 -2.91 4.08 -18.88
C THR A 200 -4.34 4.47 -18.51
N ILE A 201 -4.61 4.78 -17.23
CA ILE A 201 -5.93 5.24 -16.74
C ILE A 201 -6.30 6.55 -17.44
N MET A 202 -5.35 7.47 -17.55
CA MET A 202 -5.56 8.76 -18.21
C MET A 202 -5.86 8.62 -19.71
N LYS A 203 -5.17 7.70 -20.42
CA LYS A 203 -5.50 7.40 -21.82
C LYS A 203 -6.90 6.79 -21.95
N ALA A 204 -7.24 5.82 -21.09
CA ALA A 204 -8.52 5.14 -21.13
C ALA A 204 -9.72 6.03 -20.69
N GLY A 205 -9.46 7.12 -19.97
CA GLY A 205 -10.44 8.15 -19.62
C GLY A 205 -10.52 9.30 -20.63
N SER A 206 -9.62 9.37 -21.62
CA SER A 206 -9.63 10.40 -22.65
C SER A 206 -10.72 10.09 -23.70
N PRO A 207 -11.52 11.08 -24.13
CA PRO A 207 -12.63 10.88 -25.06
C PRO A 207 -12.22 10.55 -26.51
N GLY A 208 -10.95 10.20 -26.77
CA GLY A 208 -10.40 9.99 -28.11
C GLY A 208 -10.23 8.54 -28.59
N ASP A 209 -10.45 7.54 -27.74
CA ASP A 209 -10.27 6.11 -28.08
C ASP A 209 -11.61 5.36 -28.32
N PHE A 210 -12.62 6.07 -28.87
CA PHE A 210 -13.79 5.46 -29.52
C PHE A 210 -14.05 6.12 -30.88
#